data_AF-A0A7C3LJJ6-F1
#
_entry.id   AF-A0A7C3LJJ6-F1
#
_cell.length_a   1.000
_cell.length_b   1.000
_cell.length_c   1.000
_cell.angle_alpha   90.00
_cell.angle_beta   90.00
_cell.angle_gamma   90.00
#
_symmetry.space_group_name_H-M   'P 1'
#
loop_
_entity.id
_entity.type
_entity.pdbx_description
1 polymer ?
#
loop_
_entity_poly.entity_id
_entity_poly.type
_entity_poly.pdbx_seq_one_letter_code
_entity_poly.pdbx_strand_id
1 'polypeptide(L)'
;MGEFGRTPKVVSNPYPGRDHWPACYSALLAGAGVRGGLVYGASDRIGAYVKDRPISPEDFAATIYSTLGVQPEARLSPDNATVPVSTGRPIADLFA
;
A
#
# COMPACT_ATOMS: atom_id res chain seq x y z
N MET A 1 -1.74 0.64 -7.70
CA MET A 1 -1.15 1.79 -6.98
C MET A 1 -0.98 2.93 -7.98
N GLY A 2 -1.94 3.84 -8.04
CA GLY A 2 -2.02 4.83 -9.12
C GLY A 2 -1.74 6.28 -8.69
N GLU A 3 -1.76 6.60 -7.39
CA GLU A 3 -1.59 7.98 -6.93
C GLU A 3 -0.90 8.03 -5.55
N PHE A 4 0.00 9.00 -5.38
CA PHE A 4 0.48 9.42 -4.06
C PHE A 4 -0.56 10.31 -3.40
N GLY A 5 -0.67 10.24 -2.08
CA GLY A 5 -1.55 11.14 -1.34
C GLY A 5 -1.15 12.60 -1.52
N ARG A 6 -2.07 13.49 -1.16
CA ARG A 6 -1.89 14.95 -1.25
C ARG A 6 -2.12 15.57 0.12
N THR A 7 -1.36 16.61 0.46
CA THR A 7 -1.53 17.34 1.74
C THR A 7 -2.99 17.73 1.94
N PRO A 8 -3.57 17.65 3.15
CA PRO A 8 -4.99 17.93 3.38
C PRO A 8 -5.34 19.42 3.23
N LYS A 9 -4.33 20.29 3.14
CA LYS A 9 -4.45 21.74 3.01
C LYS A 9 -3.69 22.21 1.78
N VAL A 10 -4.17 23.28 1.16
CA VAL A 10 -3.40 24.01 0.15
C VAL A 10 -2.24 24.71 0.84
N VAL A 11 -1.03 24.50 0.32
CA VAL A 11 0.17 25.17 0.79
C VAL A 11 0.41 26.45 0.00
N SER A 12 0.92 27.48 0.66
CA SER A 12 1.26 28.77 0.07
C SER A 12 2.75 28.82 -0.29
N ASN A 13 3.20 27.85 -1.07
CA ASN A 13 4.54 27.86 -1.68
C ASN A 13 4.46 28.57 -3.06
N PRO A 14 5.58 28.79 -3.79
CA PRO A 14 5.58 29.48 -5.08
C PRO A 14 4.65 28.87 -6.16
N TYR A 15 4.24 27.61 -5.98
CA TYR A 15 3.28 26.89 -6.84
C TYR A 15 2.09 26.41 -5.99
N PRO A 16 1.13 27.29 -5.68
CA PRO A 16 0.07 27.00 -4.73
C PRO A 16 -0.75 25.77 -5.17
N GLY A 17 -0.95 24.85 -4.23
CA GLY A 17 -1.61 23.57 -4.49
C GLY A 17 -1.54 22.64 -3.28
N ARG A 18 -1.85 21.36 -3.48
CA ARG A 18 -1.62 20.31 -2.47
C ARG A 18 -0.34 19.55 -2.81
N ASP A 19 0.66 19.65 -1.94
CA ASP A 19 1.93 18.93 -2.07
C ASP A 19 1.78 17.41 -1.94
N HIS A 20 2.83 16.67 -2.34
CA HIS A 20 2.96 15.23 -2.14
C HIS A 20 2.86 14.84 -0.66
N TRP A 21 2.14 13.76 -0.40
CA TRP A 21 1.86 13.32 0.96
C TRP A 21 1.76 11.78 1.05
N PRO A 22 2.85 11.08 1.39
CA PRO A 22 2.88 9.62 1.39
C PRO A 22 2.17 9.00 2.60
N ALA A 23 1.77 9.80 3.59
CA ALA A 23 1.24 9.29 4.86
C ALA A 23 -0.19 8.73 4.77
N CYS A 24 -0.93 9.03 3.70
CA CYS A 24 -2.28 8.50 3.47
C CYS A 24 -2.67 8.59 1.99
N TYR A 25 -2.99 7.46 1.38
CA TYR A 25 -3.50 7.37 0.00
C TYR A 25 -4.29 6.08 -0.19
N SER A 26 -4.99 5.96 -1.31
CA SER A 26 -5.85 4.81 -1.60
C SER A 26 -5.27 3.94 -2.72
N ALA A 27 -5.57 2.65 -2.65
CA ALA A 27 -5.25 1.68 -3.69
C ALA A 27 -6.48 0.82 -3.99
N LEU A 28 -6.60 0.37 -5.24
CA LEU A 28 -7.61 -0.58 -5.69
C LEU A 28 -6.92 -1.89 -6.07
N LEU A 29 -7.45 -3.01 -5.57
CA LEU A 29 -7.06 -4.36 -5.93
C LEU A 29 -8.28 -5.10 -6.48
N ALA A 30 -8.07 -5.92 -7.51
CA ALA A 30 -9.12 -6.75 -8.11
C ALA A 30 -8.48 -8.02 -8.71
N GLY A 31 -9.24 -9.12 -8.73
CA GLY A 31 -8.76 -10.42 -9.19
C GLY A 31 -8.01 -11.22 -8.13
N ALA A 32 -7.41 -12.34 -8.52
CA ALA A 32 -6.61 -13.23 -7.67
C ALA A 32 -7.24 -13.61 -6.31
N GLY A 33 -8.57 -13.75 -6.27
CA GLY A 33 -9.32 -14.10 -5.06
C GLY A 33 -9.63 -12.94 -4.11
N VAL A 34 -9.25 -11.70 -4.44
CA VAL A 34 -9.59 -10.52 -3.63
C VAL A 34 -11.11 -10.35 -3.55
N ARG A 35 -11.61 -10.17 -2.32
CA ARG A 35 -13.03 -9.99 -2.03
C ARG A 35 -13.54 -8.67 -2.61
N GLY A 36 -14.42 -8.76 -3.61
CA GLY A 36 -15.06 -7.59 -4.21
C GLY A 36 -15.94 -6.81 -3.23
N GLY A 37 -16.02 -5.49 -3.41
CA GLY A 37 -16.84 -4.59 -2.59
C GLY A 37 -16.29 -4.31 -1.19
N LEU A 38 -15.12 -4.85 -0.84
CA LEU A 38 -14.46 -4.60 0.44
C LEU A 38 -13.83 -3.21 0.47
N VAL A 39 -14.16 -2.43 1.49
CA VAL A 39 -13.42 -1.22 1.89
C VAL A 39 -12.54 -1.59 3.08
N TYR A 40 -11.23 -1.39 2.94
CA TYR A 40 -10.24 -1.79 3.94
C TYR A 40 -9.50 -0.58 4.50
N GLY A 41 -9.65 -0.35 5.80
CA GLY A 41 -9.06 0.78 6.51
C GLY A 41 -9.82 2.10 6.28
N ALA A 42 -9.34 3.16 6.93
CA ALA A 42 -9.91 4.49 6.82
C ALA A 42 -8.87 5.57 7.15
N SER A 43 -9.01 6.75 6.54
CA SER A 43 -8.23 7.94 6.92
C SER A 43 -8.81 8.64 8.15
N ASP A 44 -8.06 9.59 8.70
CA ASP A 44 -8.59 10.56 9.65
C ASP A 44 -9.64 11.49 9.00
N ARG A 45 -10.30 12.32 9.82
CA ARG A 45 -11.38 13.21 9.38
C ARG A 45 -10.97 14.19 8.28
N ILE A 46 -9.68 14.49 8.14
CA ILE A 46 -9.17 15.47 7.16
C ILE A 46 -8.41 14.80 6.00
N GLY A 47 -8.32 13.47 5.99
CA GLY A 47 -7.57 12.72 4.98
C GLY A 47 -6.06 12.85 5.09
N ALA A 48 -5.50 13.19 6.26
CA ALA A 48 -4.06 13.38 6.42
C ALA A 48 -3.34 12.07 6.74
N TYR A 49 -3.86 11.28 7.68
CA TYR A 49 -3.21 10.05 8.11
C TYR A 49 -4.16 8.86 8.05
N VAL A 50 -3.62 7.66 7.96
CA VAL A 50 -4.41 6.43 8.12
C VAL A 50 -4.80 6.29 9.59
N LYS A 51 -6.10 6.22 9.87
CA LYS A 51 -6.66 6.07 11.22
C LYS A 51 -6.93 4.61 11.56
N ASP A 52 -7.39 3.83 10.60
CA ASP A 52 -7.80 2.44 10.80
C ASP A 52 -7.08 1.50 9.84
N ARG A 53 -6.60 0.38 10.39
CA ARG A 53 -5.87 -0.71 9.69
C ARG A 53 -4.75 -0.19 8.78
N PRO A 54 -3.71 0.46 9.34
CA PRO A 54 -2.58 0.95 8.55
C PRO A 54 -1.84 -0.20 7.88
N ILE A 55 -1.52 0.01 6.60
CA ILE A 55 -0.81 -0.95 5.74
C ILE A 55 0.44 -0.27 5.20
N SER A 56 1.56 -0.96 5.27
CA SER A 56 2.81 -0.49 4.68
C SER A 56 2.90 -0.83 3.19
N PRO A 57 3.70 -0.10 2.38
CA PRO A 57 4.00 -0.49 1.01
C PRO A 57 4.53 -1.94 0.91
N GLU A 58 5.27 -2.39 1.91
CA GLU A 58 5.82 -3.74 2.01
C GLU A 58 4.73 -4.79 2.20
N ASP A 59 3.72 -4.54 3.05
CA ASP A 59 2.57 -5.45 3.22
C ASP A 59 1.75 -5.55 1.92
N PHE A 60 1.58 -4.42 1.23
CA PHE A 60 0.90 -4.38 -0.06
C PHE A 60 1.67 -5.20 -1.12
N ALA A 61 2.99 -5.02 -1.21
CA ALA A 61 3.83 -5.82 -2.10
C ALA A 61 3.78 -7.31 -1.73
N ALA A 62 3.93 -7.66 -0.45
CA ALA A 62 3.86 -9.05 0.03
C ALA A 62 2.53 -9.70 -0.33
N THR A 63 1.42 -8.96 -0.24
CA THR A 63 0.09 -9.41 -0.67
C THR A 63 0.07 -9.76 -2.15
N ILE A 64 0.54 -8.88 -3.02
CA ILE A 64 0.57 -9.13 -4.47
C ILE A 64 1.44 -10.34 -4.79
N TYR A 65 2.67 -10.40 -4.27
CA TYR A 65 3.57 -11.53 -4.55
C TYR A 65 3.02 -12.87 -4.07
N SER A 66 2.38 -12.89 -2.90
CA SER A 66 1.75 -14.11 -2.39
C SER A 66 0.62 -14.60 -3.29
N THR A 67 -0.18 -13.70 -3.87
CA THR A 67 -1.22 -14.09 -4.84
C THR A 67 -0.67 -14.67 -6.15
N LEU A 68 0.60 -14.41 -6.44
CA LEU A 68 1.33 -14.97 -7.59
C LEU A 68 2.11 -16.25 -7.22
N GLY A 69 1.99 -16.75 -5.99
CA GLY A 69 2.71 -17.93 -5.51
C GLY A 69 4.18 -17.66 -5.15
N VAL A 70 4.60 -16.40 -5.04
CA VAL A 70 5.95 -16.01 -4.62
C VAL A 70 5.93 -15.69 -3.13
N GLN A 71 6.75 -16.40 -2.36
CA GLN A 71 6.91 -16.14 -0.92
C GLN A 71 7.57 -14.76 -0.71
N PRO A 72 7.05 -13.88 0.17
CA PRO A 72 7.64 -12.56 0.42
C PRO A 72 9.12 -12.61 0.81
N GLU A 73 9.53 -13.65 1.55
CA GLU A 73 10.90 -13.85 2.04
C GLU A 73 11.83 -14.43 0.97
N ALA A 74 11.30 -14.80 -0.20
CA ALA A 74 12.10 -15.29 -1.30
C ALA A 74 13.14 -14.24 -1.70
N ARG A 75 14.32 -14.72 -2.10
CA ARG A 75 15.39 -13.91 -2.64
C ARG A 75 15.56 -14.31 -4.10
N LEU A 76 15.44 -13.34 -5.00
CA LEU A 76 15.36 -13.61 -6.43
C LEU A 76 16.72 -13.55 -7.14
N SER A 77 17.80 -13.16 -6.45
CA SER A 77 19.13 -13.14 -7.05
C SER A 77 19.77 -14.54 -7.08
N PRO A 78 20.53 -14.88 -8.14
CA PRO A 78 21.23 -16.16 -8.25
C PRO A 78 22.21 -16.46 -7.11
N ASP A 79 22.73 -15.42 -6.46
CA ASP A 79 23.67 -15.50 -5.35
C ASP A 79 23.00 -15.53 -3.96
N ASN A 80 21.66 -15.45 -3.90
CA ASN A 80 20.87 -15.38 -2.67
C ASN A 80 21.28 -14.22 -1.72
N ALA A 81 22.04 -13.24 -2.21
CA ALA A 81 22.60 -12.15 -1.40
C ALA A 81 21.69 -10.90 -1.36
N THR A 82 20.67 -10.82 -2.23
CA THR A 82 19.74 -9.68 -2.26
C THR A 82 18.72 -9.69 -1.12
N VAL A 83 18.24 -8.50 -0.79
CA VAL A 83 17.08 -8.28 0.09
C VAL A 83 15.88 -9.12 -0.36
N PRO A 84 15.02 -9.59 0.57
CA PRO A 84 13.82 -10.34 0.22
C PRO A 84 12.91 -9.54 -0.70
N VAL A 85 12.05 -10.25 -1.45
CA VAL A 85 11.02 -9.65 -2.33
C VAL A 85 10.14 -8.64 -1.59
N SER A 86 9.78 -8.94 -0.35
CA SER A 86 9.19 -7.98 0.57
C SER A 86 9.51 -8.37 2.02
N THR A 87 9.58 -7.37 2.91
CA THR A 87 9.66 -7.57 4.37
C THR A 87 8.30 -7.46 5.06
N GLY A 88 7.25 -7.17 4.31
CA GLY A 88 5.88 -7.03 4.83
C GLY A 88 5.14 -8.35 4.90
N ARG A 89 3.89 -8.29 5.37
CA ARG A 89 3.01 -9.43 5.56
C ARG A 89 1.80 -9.34 4.63
N PRO A 90 1.39 -10.44 3.98
CA PRO A 90 0.17 -10.45 3.18
C PRO A 90 -1.07 -10.07 4.00
N ILE A 91 -1.92 -9.23 3.44
CA ILE A 91 -3.15 -8.74 4.07
C ILE A 91 -4.24 -9.80 3.87
N ALA A 92 -4.23 -10.84 4.70
CA ALA A 92 -5.12 -12.00 4.58
C ALA A 92 -6.61 -11.63 4.55
N ASP A 93 -6.99 -10.58 5.26
CA ASP A 93 -8.36 -10.06 5.35
C ASP A 93 -8.95 -9.60 4.01
N LEU A 94 -8.11 -9.37 2.99
CA LEU A 94 -8.57 -9.02 1.64
C LEU A 94 -9.16 -10.21 0.87
N PHE A 95 -8.95 -11.43 1.34
CA PHE A 95 -9.39 -12.66 0.68
C PHE A 95 -10.60 -13.27 1.40
N ALA A 96 -11.32 -14.17 0.74
CA ALA A 96 -12.48 -14.88 1.26
C ALA A 96 -12.16 -16.30 1.69
#